data_AF-A0A2P7BMQ7-F1
#
_entry.id   AF-A0A2P7BMQ7-F1
#
_cell.length_a   1.000
_cell.length_b   1.000
_cell.length_c   1.000
_cell.angle_alpha   90.00
_cell.angle_beta   90.00
_cell.angle_gamma   90.00
#
_symmetry.space_group_name_H-M   'P 1'
#
loop_
_entity.id
_entity.type
_entity.pdbx_description
1 polymer ?
#
loop_
_entity_poly.entity_id
_entity_poly.type
_entity_poly.pdbx_seq_one_letter_code
_entity_poly.pdbx_strand_id
1 'polypeptide(L)'
;MDISRDEQRILHLLAQGGKIIAEKDERKTIREIICLTRDGSRYMACDLRLFRKLKQKRAIASAGGGPYRVTRRGLELVRAEPDNR
;
A
#
# COMPACT_ATOMS: atom_id res chain seq x y z
N MET A 1 -12.34 -14.23 -0.99
CA MET A 1 -10.99 -13.64 -1.18
C MET A 1 -11.21 -12.29 -1.83
N ASP A 2 -11.47 -11.30 -0.99
CA ASP A 2 -12.08 -10.04 -1.41
C ASP A 2 -11.12 -8.92 -1.07
N ILE A 3 -10.70 -8.22 -2.12
CA ILE A 3 -9.91 -7.00 -2.05
C ILE A 3 -10.82 -5.88 -2.52
N SER A 4 -10.93 -4.80 -1.72
CA SER A 4 -11.69 -3.62 -2.15
C SER A 4 -11.04 -2.98 -3.38
N ARG A 5 -11.81 -2.17 -4.11
CA ARG A 5 -11.27 -1.36 -5.23
C ARG A 5 -10.13 -0.45 -4.75
N ASP A 6 -10.24 0.16 -3.57
CA ASP A 6 -9.19 1.02 -3.00
C ASP A 6 -7.93 0.23 -2.64
N GLU A 7 -8.10 -0.97 -2.06
CA GLU A 7 -6.99 -1.85 -1.73
C GLU A 7 -6.27 -2.30 -3.02
N GLN A 8 -7.03 -2.63 -4.06
CA GLN A 8 -6.50 -3.01 -5.37
C GLN A 8 -5.76 -1.84 -6.02
N ARG A 9 -6.30 -0.63 -5.99
CA ARG A 9 -5.68 0.58 -6.55
C ARG A 9 -4.36 0.91 -5.86
N ILE A 10 -4.30 0.82 -4.53
CA ILE A 10 -3.04 0.98 -3.79
C ILE A 10 -2.04 -0.10 -4.22
N LEU A 11 -2.43 -1.37 -4.29
CA LEU A 11 -1.50 -2.43 -4.71
C LEU A 11 -0.98 -2.22 -6.14
N HIS A 12 -1.80 -1.72 -7.06
CA HIS A 12 -1.36 -1.34 -8.41
C HIS A 12 -0.30 -0.24 -8.38
N LEU A 13 -0.53 0.83 -7.63
CA LEU A 13 0.45 1.91 -7.47
C LEU A 13 1.78 1.38 -6.90
N LEU A 14 1.73 0.48 -5.93
CA LEU A 14 2.92 -0.14 -5.36
C LEU A 14 3.61 -1.10 -6.33
N ALA A 15 2.86 -1.87 -7.11
CA ALA A 15 3.38 -2.77 -8.14
C ALA A 15 4.10 -2.01 -9.27
N GLN A 16 3.64 -0.80 -9.58
CA GLN A 16 4.30 0.09 -10.55
C GLN A 16 5.58 0.76 -10.01
N GLY A 17 5.96 0.51 -8.75
CA GLY A 17 7.15 1.10 -8.12
C GLY A 17 6.85 2.13 -7.02
N GLY A 18 5.59 2.26 -6.62
CA GLY A 18 5.20 3.09 -5.47
C GLY A 18 5.65 2.50 -4.13
N LYS A 19 5.46 3.30 -3.07
CA LYS A 19 5.84 2.96 -1.69
C LYS A 19 4.91 3.61 -0.68
N ILE A 20 4.73 2.98 0.47
CA ILE A 20 3.99 3.58 1.59
C ILE A 20 4.97 3.93 2.71
N ILE A 21 4.99 5.19 3.12
CA ILE A 21 5.70 5.67 4.29
C ILE A 21 4.70 5.69 5.45
N ALA A 22 5.06 5.04 6.55
CA ALA A 22 4.28 5.08 7.78
C ALA A 22 5.08 5.86 8.81
N GLU A 23 4.68 7.11 9.04
CA GLU A 23 5.29 7.94 10.06
C GLU A 23 4.78 7.50 11.43
N LYS A 24 5.72 7.26 12.35
CA LYS A 24 5.42 6.81 13.71
C LYS A 24 5.86 7.90 14.68
N ASP A 25 5.02 8.12 15.67
CA ASP A 25 5.32 9.00 16.79
C ASP A 25 6.31 8.33 17.77
N GLU A 26 6.79 9.07 18.78
CA GLU A 26 7.76 8.60 19.79
C GLU A 26 7.28 7.33 20.51
N ARG A 27 5.96 7.16 20.62
CA ARG A 27 5.31 5.97 21.20
C ARG A 27 5.19 4.78 20.23
N LYS A 28 5.83 4.82 19.06
CA LYS A 28 5.74 3.83 17.96
C LYS A 28 4.34 3.69 17.34
N THR A 29 3.42 4.61 17.64
CA THR A 29 2.08 4.67 17.05
C THR A 29 2.15 5.31 15.67
N ILE A 30 1.46 4.74 14.68
CA ILE A 30 1.38 5.34 13.33
C ILE A 30 0.58 6.63 13.42
N ARG A 31 1.23 7.75 13.11
CA ARG A 31 0.66 9.09 13.07
C ARG A 31 0.11 9.40 11.69
N GLU A 32 0.86 9.07 10.64
CA GLU A 32 0.46 9.35 9.26
C GLU A 32 0.85 8.21 8.31
N ILE A 33 0.01 8.01 7.30
CA ILE A 33 0.28 7.12 6.18
C ILE A 33 0.40 7.97 4.92
N ILE A 34 1.52 7.83 4.23
CA ILE A 34 1.80 8.53 2.98
C ILE A 34 2.04 7.48 1.90
N CYS A 35 1.06 7.27 1.03
CA CYS A 35 1.25 6.49 -0.19
C CYS A 35 1.86 7.37 -1.27
N LEU A 36 2.97 6.93 -1.86
CA LEU A 36 3.65 7.60 -2.95
C LEU A 36 3.62 6.70 -4.20
N THR A 37 3.35 7.30 -5.36
CA THR A 37 3.51 6.63 -6.65
C THR A 37 5.00 6.52 -7.03
N ARG A 38 5.30 5.83 -8.14
CA ARG A 38 6.67 5.73 -8.69
C ARG A 38 7.31 7.11 -8.90
N ASP A 39 6.52 8.11 -9.28
CA ASP A 39 6.95 9.48 -9.55
C ASP A 39 7.09 10.34 -8.28
N GLY A 40 6.67 9.83 -7.12
CA GLY A 40 6.71 10.58 -5.86
C GLY A 40 5.46 11.41 -5.58
N SER A 41 4.43 11.34 -6.42
CA SER A 41 3.13 11.95 -6.15
C SER A 41 2.41 11.25 -4.99
N ARG A 42 1.80 12.02 -4.07
CA ARG A 42 1.03 11.49 -2.95
C ARG A 42 -0.35 11.03 -3.40
N TYR A 43 -0.70 9.79 -3.09
CA TYR A 43 -2.05 9.26 -3.27
C TYR A 43 -2.88 9.54 -2.02
N MET A 44 -3.87 10.43 -2.13
CA MET A 44 -4.60 10.97 -0.98
C MET A 44 -5.59 9.98 -0.34
N ALA A 45 -6.14 9.03 -1.09
CA ALA A 45 -7.11 8.06 -0.58
C ALA A 45 -6.46 6.87 0.18
N CYS A 46 -5.22 7.02 0.64
CA CYS A 46 -4.48 5.98 1.35
C CYS A 46 -4.52 6.22 2.87
N ASP A 47 -5.54 5.65 3.50
CA ASP A 47 -5.75 5.78 4.95
C ASP A 47 -5.15 4.63 5.78
N LEU A 48 -5.02 4.88 7.08
CA LEU A 48 -4.57 3.90 8.06
C LEU A 48 -5.38 2.59 8.04
N ARG A 49 -6.69 2.68 7.75
CA ARG A 49 -7.57 1.50 7.65
C ARG A 49 -7.18 0.61 6.47
N LEU A 50 -6.93 1.19 5.29
CA LEU A 50 -6.50 0.46 4.10
C LEU A 50 -5.11 -0.14 4.32
N PHE A 51 -4.19 0.65 4.87
CA PHE A 51 -2.85 0.17 5.23
C PHE A 51 -2.90 -1.06 6.15
N ARG A 52 -3.74 -1.04 7.19
CA ARG A 52 -3.90 -2.18 8.11
C ARG A 52 -4.47 -3.42 7.41
N LYS A 53 -5.46 -3.26 6.53
CA LYS A 53 -6.02 -4.37 5.74
C LYS A 53 -4.97 -5.00 4.81
N LEU A 54 -4.23 -4.18 4.07
CA LEU A 54 -3.15 -4.64 3.20
C LEU A 54 -2.06 -5.39 3.98
N LYS A 55 -1.70 -4.88 5.17
CA LYS A 55 -0.75 -5.54 6.07
C LYS A 55 -1.29 -6.87 6.59
N GLN A 56 -2.56 -6.95 7.01
CA GLN A 56 -3.20 -8.19 7.46
C GLN A 56 -3.21 -9.27 6.38
N LYS A 57 -3.42 -8.89 5.12
CA LYS A 57 -3.37 -9.77 3.94
C LYS A 57 -1.94 -10.14 3.52
N ARG A 58 -0.91 -9.63 4.20
CA ARG A 58 0.52 -9.75 3.85
C ARG A 58 0.83 -9.22 2.44
N ALA A 59 0.01 -8.29 1.94
CA ALA A 59 0.14 -7.73 0.59
C ALA A 59 1.26 -6.68 0.51
N ILE A 60 1.62 -6.09 1.66
CA ILE A 60 2.70 -5.12 1.81
C ILE A 60 3.62 -5.52 2.97
N ALA A 61 4.91 -5.18 2.84
CA ALA A 61 5.90 -5.37 3.90
C ALA A 61 6.93 -4.24 3.88
N SER A 62 7.50 -3.96 5.05
CA SER A 62 8.63 -3.04 5.21
C SER A 62 9.89 -3.88 5.47
N ALA A 63 11.02 -3.46 4.87
CA ALA A 63 12.32 -4.06 5.10
C ALA A 63 13.20 -3.07 5.87
N GLY A 64 13.83 -3.52 6.97
CA GLY A 64 14.80 -2.72 7.74
C GLY A 64 14.24 -1.42 8.34
N GLY A 65 12.92 -1.33 8.57
CA GLY A 65 12.28 -0.08 9.03
C GLY A 65 12.07 0.96 7.94
N GLY A 66 12.39 0.64 6.69
CA GLY A 66 12.14 1.49 5.52
C GLY A 66 10.67 1.52 5.09
N PRO A 67 10.38 2.14 3.94
CA PRO A 67 9.02 2.22 3.43
C PRO A 67 8.44 0.84 3.11
N TYR A 68 7.12 0.71 3.24
CA TYR A 68 6.38 -0.49 2.85
C TYR A 68 6.29 -0.58 1.33
N ARG A 69 6.57 -1.77 0.80
CA ARG A 69 6.46 -2.10 -0.63
C ARG A 69 5.53 -3.29 -0.81
N VAL A 70 5.06 -3.47 -2.04
CA VAL A 70 4.27 -4.66 -2.41
C VAL A 70 5.11 -5.92 -2.20
N THR A 71 4.50 -6.98 -1.67
CA THR A 71 5.12 -8.30 -1.54
C THR A 71 4.76 -9.17 -2.73
N ARG A 72 5.39 -10.34 -2.87
CA ARG A 72 4.94 -11.36 -3.83
C ARG A 72 3.45 -11.71 -3.65
N ARG A 73 2.99 -11.84 -2.40
CA ARG A 73 1.57 -12.07 -2.08
C ARG A 73 0.69 -10.89 -2.49
N GLY A 74 1.19 -9.67 -2.36
CA GLY A 74 0.51 -8.48 -2.84
C GLY A 74 0.34 -8.50 -4.35
N LEU A 75 1.38 -8.88 -5.10
CA LEU A 75 1.32 -9.01 -6.55
C LEU A 75 0.32 -10.09 -6.99
N GLU A 76 0.22 -11.21 -6.28
CA GLU A 76 -0.82 -12.23 -6.55
C GLU A 76 -2.24 -11.72 -6.29
N LEU A 77 -2.40 -10.75 -5.38
CA LEU A 77 -3.67 -10.10 -5.08
C LEU A 77 -4.02 -8.97 -6.07
N VAL A 78 -3.03 -8.47 -6.81
CA VAL A 78 -3.24 -7.54 -7.92
C VAL A 78 -3.92 -8.33 -9.03
N ARG A 79 -5.26 -8.22 -9.12
CA ARG A 79 -5.97 -8.69 -10.29
C ARG A 79 -5.60 -7.77 -11.46
N ALA A 80 -5.46 -8.33 -12.67
CA ALA A 80 -5.48 -7.55 -13.89
C ALA A 80 -6.68 -6.59 -13.81
N GLU A 81 -6.45 -5.28 -13.90
CA GLU A 81 -7.54 -4.30 -13.88
C GLU A 81 -8.57 -4.71 -14.94
N PRO A 82 -9.80 -5.13 -14.57
CA PRO A 82 -10.82 -5.45 -15.55
C PRO A 82 -11.52 -4.17 -16.02
N ASP A 83 -10.78 -3.06 -16.17
CA ASP A 83 -11.37 -1.79 -16.60
C ASP A 83 -10.28 -0.86 -17.16
N ASN A 84 -9.94 -1.07 -18.43
CA ASN A 84 -9.38 -0.03 -19.27
C ASN A 84 -10.42 0.34 -20.33
N ARG A 85 -11.45 1.09 -19.91
CA ARG A 85 -12.27 1.88 -20.82
C ARG A 85 -12.75 3.17 -20.16
#